data_AF-A0A7X0T4V2-F1
#
_entry.id   AF-A0A7X0T4V2-F1
#
_cell.length_a   1.000
_cell.length_b   1.000
_cell.length_c   1.000
_cell.angle_alpha   90.00
_cell.angle_beta   90.00
_cell.angle_gamma   90.00
#
_symmetry.space_group_name_H-M   'P 1'
#
loop_
_entity.id
_entity.type
_entity.pdbx_description
1 polymer ?
#
loop_
_entity_poly.entity_id
_entity_poly.type
_entity_poly.pdbx_seq_one_letter_code
_entity_poly.pdbx_strand_id
1 'polypeptide(L)'
;MNKQDFLNELNQRLELLDPKERRELLSDYQEHFRNGIEAGKSEEQIVFDLGKPEEIAADILSERDIREEHVETDYYYVPRKNQNENRSMSKQILIGVGLFFLDICLIIPIMVSLWALVISLWTTVGAFILSPILLGVGLLFGEEIEVYQMFMSIGLVGLGLMLLFVVNILSSFTIKTTMAIIQWHKYAVKGGGKNA
;
A
#
# COMPACT_ATOMS: atom_id res chain seq x y z
N MET A 1 15.44 34.45 -23.03
CA MET A 1 16.31 33.40 -22.47
C MET A 1 17.73 33.92 -22.45
N ASN A 2 18.51 33.61 -21.42
CA ASN A 2 19.91 34.04 -21.35
C ASN A 2 20.81 33.04 -22.10
N LYS A 3 22.10 33.36 -22.26
CA LYS A 3 23.08 32.48 -22.92
C LYS A 3 23.14 31.08 -22.30
N GLN A 4 23.09 31.00 -20.97
CA GLN A 4 23.26 29.75 -20.23
C GLN A 4 22.07 28.81 -20.43
N ASP A 5 20.85 29.36 -20.40
CA ASP A 5 19.60 28.64 -20.66
C ASP A 5 19.61 28.07 -22.08
N PHE A 6 19.99 28.89 -23.08
CA PHE A 6 20.06 28.47 -24.48
C PHE A 6 21.05 27.31 -24.70
N LEU A 7 22.26 27.42 -24.15
CA LEU A 7 23.28 26.37 -24.31
C LEU A 7 22.92 25.09 -23.56
N ASN A 8 22.27 25.19 -22.40
CA ASN A 8 21.80 24.03 -21.65
C ASN A 8 20.70 23.29 -22.41
N GLU A 9 19.73 24.01 -22.96
CA GLU A 9 18.64 23.44 -23.74
C GLU A 9 19.15 22.79 -25.04
N LEU A 10 20.06 23.45 -25.75
CA LEU A 10 20.70 22.89 -26.94
C LEU A 10 21.51 21.63 -26.62
N ASN A 11 22.25 21.61 -25.50
CA ASN A 11 23.02 20.44 -25.06
C ASN A 11 22.14 19.21 -24.73
N GLN A 12 20.96 19.43 -24.14
CA GLN A 12 20.02 18.35 -23.85
C GLN A 12 19.43 17.75 -25.13
N ARG A 13 19.04 18.60 -26.08
CA ARG A 13 18.43 18.14 -27.34
C ARG A 13 19.43 17.42 -28.25
N LEU A 14 20.70 17.78 -28.16
CA LEU A 14 21.77 17.15 -28.93
C LEU A 14 22.40 15.93 -28.23
N GLU A 15 21.74 15.33 -27.22
CA GLU A 15 22.27 14.17 -26.51
C GLU A 15 22.52 12.95 -27.41
N LEU A 16 21.80 12.84 -28.52
CA LEU A 16 21.96 11.77 -29.51
C LEU A 16 23.25 11.89 -30.34
N LEU A 17 23.93 13.05 -30.32
CA LEU A 17 25.20 13.26 -31.03
C LEU A 17 26.38 12.64 -30.29
N ASP A 18 27.45 12.32 -31.03
CA ASP A 18 28.70 11.90 -30.42
C ASP A 18 29.19 12.97 -29.42
N PRO A 19 29.63 12.58 -28.20
CA PRO A 19 30.04 13.53 -27.17
C PRO A 19 31.17 14.47 -27.58
N LYS A 20 32.02 14.09 -28.53
CA LYS A 20 33.06 14.97 -29.07
C LYS A 20 32.45 16.05 -29.96
N GLU A 21 31.59 15.64 -30.87
CA GLU A 21 30.94 16.52 -31.85
C GLU A 21 29.96 17.51 -31.20
N ARG A 22 29.19 17.04 -30.20
CA ARG A 22 28.33 17.91 -29.39
C ARG A 22 29.13 19.01 -28.68
N ARG A 23 30.34 18.69 -28.17
CA ARG A 23 31.19 19.68 -27.50
C ARG A 23 31.77 20.70 -28.48
N GLU A 24 32.16 20.26 -29.68
CA GLU A 24 32.64 21.15 -30.73
C GLU A 24 31.54 22.14 -31.13
N LEU A 25 30.33 21.65 -31.41
CA LEU A 25 29.20 22.51 -31.75
C LEU A 25 28.82 23.51 -30.63
N LEU A 26 28.74 23.05 -29.37
CA LEU A 26 28.45 23.94 -28.25
C LEU A 26 29.54 25.00 -28.06
N SER A 27 30.79 24.69 -28.38
CA SER A 27 31.91 25.64 -28.37
C SER A 27 31.71 26.72 -29.44
N ASP A 28 31.27 26.35 -30.64
CA ASP A 28 31.02 27.29 -31.73
C ASP A 28 29.90 28.29 -31.37
N TYR A 29 28.81 27.82 -30.76
CA TYR A 29 27.75 28.71 -30.26
C TYR A 29 28.23 29.59 -29.11
N GLN A 30 29.04 29.05 -28.19
CA GLN A 30 29.63 29.85 -27.10
C GLN A 30 30.49 31.00 -27.63
N GLU A 31 31.25 30.76 -28.69
CA GLU A 31 32.06 31.76 -29.39
C GLU A 31 31.17 32.79 -30.11
N HIS A 32 30.08 32.36 -30.75
CA HIS A 32 29.08 33.27 -31.33
C HIS A 32 28.48 34.24 -30.31
N PHE A 33 28.12 33.74 -29.12
CA PHE A 33 27.65 34.59 -28.03
C PHE A 33 28.72 35.57 -27.55
N ARG A 34 29.98 35.14 -27.45
CA ARG A 34 31.10 36.01 -27.05
C ARG A 34 31.26 37.16 -28.05
N ASN A 35 31.28 36.84 -29.34
CA ASN A 35 31.45 37.82 -30.41
C ASN A 35 30.26 38.80 -30.49
N GLY A 36 29.03 38.32 -30.24
CA GLY A 36 27.84 39.18 -30.20
C GLY A 36 27.84 40.17 -29.03
N ILE A 37 28.30 39.73 -27.86
CA ILE A 37 28.46 40.61 -26.69
C ILE A 37 29.55 41.65 -26.94
N GLU A 38 30.68 41.24 -27.54
CA GLU A 38 31.76 42.17 -27.92
C GLU A 38 31.31 43.20 -28.98
N ALA A 39 30.37 42.83 -29.85
CA ALA A 39 29.73 43.73 -30.81
C ALA A 39 28.64 44.64 -30.18
N GLY A 40 28.43 44.57 -28.86
CA GLY A 40 27.49 45.42 -28.12
C GLY A 40 26.04 44.95 -28.15
N LYS A 41 25.75 43.72 -28.60
CA LYS A 41 24.41 43.14 -28.53
C LYS A 41 24.13 42.57 -27.14
N SER A 42 22.87 42.59 -26.71
CA SER A 42 22.45 41.87 -25.50
C SER A 42 22.31 40.38 -25.78
N GLU A 43 22.41 39.54 -24.74
CA GLU A 43 22.27 38.08 -24.90
C GLU A 43 20.92 37.71 -25.52
N GLU A 44 19.86 38.42 -25.16
CA GLU A 44 18.49 38.18 -25.67
C GLU A 44 18.38 38.49 -27.15
N GLN A 45 19.08 39.52 -27.64
CA GLN A 45 19.14 39.84 -29.07
C GLN A 45 19.91 38.78 -29.84
N ILE A 46 20.99 38.25 -29.28
CA ILE A 46 21.77 37.17 -29.90
C ILE A 46 20.93 35.90 -30.00
N VAL A 47 20.17 35.56 -28.95
CA VAL A 47 19.23 34.42 -29.01
C VAL A 47 18.14 34.66 -30.06
N PHE A 48 17.58 35.87 -30.12
CA PHE A 48 16.58 36.20 -31.13
C PHE A 48 17.11 36.05 -32.56
N ASP A 49 18.36 36.46 -32.80
CA ASP A 49 19.05 36.32 -34.09
C ASP A 49 19.35 34.85 -34.43
N LEU A 50 19.65 34.02 -33.42
CA LEU A 50 19.95 32.59 -33.59
C LEU A 50 18.71 31.73 -33.80
N GLY A 51 17.56 32.11 -33.23
CA GLY A 51 16.32 31.34 -33.27
C GLY A 51 16.14 30.42 -32.06
N LYS A 52 15.22 29.45 -32.16
CA LYS A 52 14.91 28.55 -31.04
C LYS A 52 15.90 27.38 -30.99
N PRO A 53 16.42 27.01 -29.80
CA PRO A 53 17.32 25.86 -29.67
C PRO A 53 16.68 24.54 -30.11
N GLU A 54 15.35 24.44 -30.06
CA GLU A 54 14.59 23.27 -30.56
C GLU A 54 14.75 23.08 -32.07
N GLU A 55 14.59 24.17 -32.82
CA GLU A 55 14.63 24.18 -34.29
C GLU A 55 16.06 23.90 -34.77
N ILE A 56 17.05 24.52 -34.11
CA ILE A 56 18.47 24.29 -34.39
C ILE A 56 18.87 22.83 -34.15
N ALA A 57 18.43 22.25 -33.02
CA ALA A 57 18.75 20.85 -32.71
C ALA A 57 18.11 19.87 -33.72
N ALA A 58 16.85 20.10 -34.08
CA ALA A 58 16.14 19.29 -35.07
C ALA A 58 16.82 19.35 -36.45
N ASP A 59 17.24 20.54 -36.89
CA ASP A 59 17.94 20.72 -38.16
C ASP A 59 19.26 19.93 -38.17
N ILE A 60 20.09 20.05 -37.12
CA ILE A 60 21.38 19.36 -37.01
C ILE A 60 21.21 17.83 -36.97
N LEU A 61 20.22 17.33 -36.23
CA LEU A 61 19.93 15.89 -36.15
C LEU A 61 19.42 15.36 -37.49
N SER A 62 18.57 16.13 -38.18
CA SER A 62 18.04 15.77 -39.49
C SER A 62 19.11 15.75 -40.59
N GLU A 63 20.05 16.69 -40.58
CA GLU A 63 21.16 16.75 -41.54
C GLU A 63 22.08 15.52 -41.42
N ARG A 64 22.15 14.91 -40.23
CA ARG A 64 22.98 13.73 -39.96
C ARG A 64 22.24 12.41 -40.14
N ASP A 65 21.03 12.42 -40.70
CA ASP A 65 20.12 11.27 -40.81
C ASP A 65 19.91 10.56 -39.46
N ILE A 66 20.08 11.32 -38.36
CA ILE A 66 19.74 10.87 -37.02
C ILE A 66 18.25 11.15 -36.89
N ARG A 67 17.46 10.18 -37.34
CA ARG A 67 16.03 10.19 -37.11
C ARG A 67 15.80 10.21 -35.61
N GLU A 68 15.22 11.30 -35.11
CA GLU A 68 14.47 11.28 -33.86
C GLU A 68 13.38 10.21 -34.04
N GLU A 69 13.67 8.99 -33.63
CA GLU A 69 12.61 8.11 -33.20
C GLU A 69 11.95 8.89 -32.05
N HIS A 70 10.74 9.39 -32.28
CA HIS A 70 9.91 9.99 -31.24
C HIS A 70 9.73 8.92 -30.16
N VAL A 71 10.69 8.86 -29.24
CA VAL A 71 10.54 8.21 -27.96
C VAL A 71 9.58 9.14 -27.22
N GLU A 72 8.28 8.85 -27.34
CA GLU A 72 7.31 9.23 -26.31
C GLU A 72 8.03 9.09 -24.99
N THR A 73 8.05 10.16 -24.19
CA THR A 73 8.68 10.23 -22.88
C THR A 73 8.05 9.17 -21.97
N ASP A 74 8.49 7.93 -22.16
CA ASP A 74 8.32 6.83 -21.25
C ASP A 74 9.09 7.30 -20.03
N TYR A 75 8.35 7.71 -19.01
CA TYR A 75 8.82 7.69 -17.63
C TYR A 75 9.79 6.54 -17.50
N TYR A 76 11.01 6.80 -17.03
CA TYR A 76 12.01 5.75 -16.80
C TYR A 76 11.36 4.69 -15.92
N TYR A 77 10.73 3.72 -16.56
CA TYR A 77 10.21 2.52 -15.99
C TYR A 77 11.49 1.76 -15.74
N VAL A 78 12.06 1.97 -14.56
CA VAL A 78 12.94 0.96 -13.99
C VAL A 78 12.01 -0.24 -13.92
N PRO A 79 12.17 -1.29 -14.76
CA PRO A 79 11.39 -2.48 -14.54
C PRO A 79 11.70 -2.85 -13.10
N ARG A 80 10.67 -2.80 -12.24
CA ARG A 80 10.77 -3.42 -10.92
C ARG A 80 11.24 -4.81 -11.26
N LYS A 81 12.53 -5.11 -11.01
CA LYS A 81 13.16 -6.37 -11.38
C LYS A 81 12.14 -7.40 -10.98
N ASN A 82 11.49 -8.00 -11.98
CA ASN A 82 10.36 -8.83 -11.70
C ASN A 82 11.04 -10.00 -11.01
N GLN A 83 10.99 -10.03 -9.68
CA GLN A 83 11.55 -11.09 -8.88
C GLN A 83 10.63 -12.31 -9.00
N ASN A 84 10.13 -12.55 -10.20
CA ASN A 84 10.28 -13.81 -10.90
C ASN A 84 11.78 -14.13 -11.06
N GLU A 85 12.56 -14.06 -9.97
CA GLU A 85 13.47 -15.17 -9.75
C GLU A 85 12.58 -16.39 -9.92
N ASN A 86 13.01 -17.35 -10.73
CA ASN A 86 12.68 -18.73 -10.46
C ASN A 86 13.01 -18.97 -8.98
N ARG A 87 12.09 -18.59 -8.07
CA ARG A 87 12.08 -19.05 -6.70
C ARG A 87 11.92 -20.53 -6.93
N SER A 88 13.04 -21.24 -6.90
CA SER A 88 13.09 -22.68 -7.03
C SER A 88 11.88 -23.23 -6.30
N MET A 89 11.14 -24.14 -6.91
CA MET A 89 9.91 -24.70 -6.34
C MET A 89 10.09 -25.00 -4.83
N SER A 90 11.30 -25.41 -4.43
CA SER A 90 11.72 -25.57 -3.03
C SER A 90 11.64 -24.32 -2.12
N LYS A 91 11.99 -23.11 -2.58
CA LYS A 91 11.85 -21.87 -1.81
C LYS A 91 10.39 -21.44 -1.64
N GLN A 92 9.54 -21.66 -2.65
CA GLN A 92 8.10 -21.41 -2.52
C GLN A 92 7.43 -22.41 -1.56
N ILE A 93 7.81 -23.68 -1.66
CA ILE A 93 7.35 -24.72 -0.71
C ILE A 93 7.85 -24.41 0.71
N LEU A 94 9.12 -24.01 0.89
CA LEU A 94 9.66 -23.67 2.22
C LEU A 94 8.93 -22.48 2.85
N ILE A 95 8.65 -21.43 2.08
CA ILE A 95 7.87 -20.28 2.55
C ILE A 95 6.43 -20.69 2.86
N GLY A 96 5.79 -21.49 1.99
CA GLY A 96 4.43 -21.98 2.20
C GLY A 96 4.30 -22.88 3.43
N VAL A 97 5.26 -23.79 3.63
CA VAL A 97 5.36 -24.65 4.81
C VAL A 97 5.60 -23.81 6.06
N GLY A 98 6.51 -22.85 6.01
CA GLY A 98 6.77 -21.93 7.13
C GLY A 98 5.54 -21.11 7.52
N LEU A 99 4.80 -20.59 6.53
CA LEU A 99 3.57 -19.84 6.75
C LEU A 99 2.45 -20.72 7.33
N PHE A 100 2.33 -21.96 6.85
CA PHE A 100 1.38 -22.93 7.38
C PHE A 100 1.62 -23.28 8.86
N PHE A 101 2.89 -23.51 9.23
CA PHE A 101 3.25 -23.74 10.63
C PHE A 101 2.99 -22.50 11.50
N LEU A 102 3.26 -21.30 10.98
CA LEU A 102 2.97 -20.06 11.69
C LEU A 102 1.46 -19.85 11.89
N ASP A 103 0.64 -20.10 10.88
CA ASP A 103 -0.83 -20.00 10.96
C ASP A 103 -1.40 -20.97 12.01
N ILE A 104 -0.94 -22.23 12.01
CA ILE A 104 -1.38 -23.23 12.99
C ILE A 104 -0.88 -22.91 14.40
N CYS A 105 0.36 -22.46 14.54
CA CYS A 105 0.98 -22.26 15.85
C CYS A 105 0.52 -20.95 16.51
N LEU A 106 0.22 -19.91 15.72
CA LEU A 106 -0.05 -18.56 16.24
C LEU A 106 -1.50 -18.15 16.02
N ILE A 107 -1.99 -18.18 14.78
CA ILE A 107 -3.29 -17.61 14.43
C ILE A 107 -4.43 -18.46 15.00
N ILE A 108 -4.38 -19.79 14.83
CA ILE A 108 -5.45 -20.68 15.31
C ILE A 108 -5.63 -20.60 16.83
N PRO A 109 -4.60 -20.74 17.68
CA PRO A 109 -4.78 -20.68 19.14
C PRO A 109 -5.33 -19.34 19.61
N ILE A 110 -4.87 -18.23 19.00
CA ILE A 110 -5.39 -16.89 19.32
C ILE A 110 -6.88 -16.82 18.95
N MET A 111 -7.28 -17.29 17.77
CA MET A 111 -8.69 -17.30 17.37
C MET A 111 -9.55 -18.19 18.27
N VAL A 112 -9.05 -19.39 18.62
CA VAL A 112 -9.75 -20.30 19.53
C VAL A 112 -9.93 -19.65 20.90
N SER A 113 -8.91 -18.98 21.43
CA SER A 113 -9.03 -18.27 22.72
C SER A 113 -10.05 -17.13 22.68
N LEU A 114 -10.11 -16.37 21.59
CA LEU A 114 -11.10 -15.31 21.40
C LEU A 114 -12.52 -15.85 21.34
N TRP A 115 -12.75 -16.94 20.59
CA TRP A 115 -14.06 -17.59 20.53
C TRP A 115 -14.45 -18.21 21.87
N ALA A 116 -13.51 -18.84 22.59
CA ALA A 116 -13.77 -19.38 23.91
C ALA A 116 -14.19 -18.28 24.91
N LEU A 117 -13.57 -17.10 24.85
CA LEU A 117 -13.94 -15.95 25.66
C LEU A 117 -15.34 -15.43 25.32
N VAL A 118 -15.70 -15.35 24.04
CA VAL A 118 -17.04 -14.93 23.63
C VAL A 118 -18.10 -15.93 24.11
N ILE A 119 -17.84 -17.23 23.96
CA ILE A 119 -18.76 -18.30 24.38
C ILE A 119 -18.93 -18.30 25.91
N SER A 120 -17.86 -18.13 26.68
CA SER A 120 -17.94 -18.09 28.14
C SER A 120 -18.74 -16.88 28.64
N LEU A 121 -18.60 -15.73 27.98
CA LEU A 121 -19.40 -14.54 28.28
C LEU A 121 -20.87 -14.74 27.93
N TRP A 122 -21.20 -15.33 26.78
CA TRP A 122 -22.58 -15.70 26.45
C TRP A 122 -23.18 -16.67 27.47
N THR A 123 -22.40 -17.64 27.92
CA THR A 123 -22.82 -18.60 28.96
C THR A 123 -23.10 -17.89 30.28
N THR A 124 -22.24 -16.94 30.66
CA THR A 124 -22.42 -16.12 31.88
C THR A 124 -23.68 -15.26 31.79
N VAL A 125 -23.91 -14.60 30.65
CA VAL A 125 -25.13 -13.81 30.41
C VAL A 125 -26.37 -14.70 30.51
N GLY A 126 -26.34 -15.88 29.89
CA GLY A 126 -27.42 -16.86 29.97
C GLY A 126 -27.70 -17.29 31.42
N ALA A 127 -26.66 -17.61 32.18
CA ALA A 127 -26.79 -18.00 33.60
C ALA A 127 -27.40 -16.88 34.45
N PHE A 128 -27.00 -15.63 34.22
CA PHE A 128 -27.50 -14.47 34.96
C PHE A 128 -28.97 -14.18 34.65
N ILE A 129 -29.36 -14.24 33.38
CA ILE A 129 -30.76 -14.07 32.97
C ILE A 129 -31.63 -15.22 33.48
N LEU A 130 -31.10 -16.45 33.52
CA LEU A 130 -31.79 -17.64 34.01
C LEU A 130 -31.84 -17.73 35.55
N SER A 131 -31.17 -16.83 36.27
CA SER A 131 -31.06 -16.86 37.73
C SER A 131 -32.39 -16.98 38.49
N PRO A 132 -33.47 -16.25 38.14
CA PRO A 132 -34.75 -16.37 38.85
C PRO A 132 -35.42 -17.73 38.64
N ILE A 133 -35.25 -18.33 37.45
CA ILE A 133 -35.79 -19.65 37.13
C ILE A 133 -35.06 -20.72 37.93
N LEU A 134 -33.74 -20.60 38.10
CA LEU A 134 -32.94 -21.50 38.93
C LEU A 134 -33.41 -21.49 40.40
N LEU A 135 -33.71 -20.31 40.96
CA LEU A 135 -34.32 -20.23 42.30
C LEU A 135 -35.68 -20.92 42.37
N GLY A 136 -36.52 -20.75 41.34
CA GLY A 136 -37.81 -21.43 41.24
C GLY A 136 -37.70 -22.95 41.18
N VAL A 137 -36.63 -23.48 40.56
CA VAL A 137 -36.34 -24.92 40.55
C VAL A 137 -35.89 -25.40 41.94
N GLY A 138 -35.10 -24.62 42.67
CA GLY A 138 -34.68 -24.93 44.04
C GLY A 138 -35.86 -25.19 44.99
N LEU A 139 -36.95 -24.42 44.85
CA LEU A 139 -38.19 -24.64 45.60
C LEU A 139 -38.77 -26.05 45.41
N LEU A 140 -38.70 -26.61 44.19
CA LEU A 140 -39.22 -27.95 43.91
C LEU A 140 -38.40 -29.05 44.59
N PHE A 141 -37.13 -28.76 44.92
CA PHE A 141 -36.25 -29.64 45.69
C PHE A 141 -36.34 -29.40 47.20
N GLY A 142 -37.23 -28.50 47.65
CA GLY A 142 -37.45 -28.21 49.06
C GLY A 142 -36.49 -27.18 49.65
N GLU A 143 -35.78 -26.39 48.84
CA GLU A 143 -35.03 -25.24 49.33
C GLU A 143 -35.98 -24.10 49.73
N GLU A 144 -35.70 -23.46 50.88
CA GLU A 144 -36.42 -22.25 51.29
C GLU A 144 -35.79 -21.02 50.61
N ILE A 145 -36.61 -20.19 49.97
CA ILE A 145 -36.12 -18.93 49.39
C ILE A 145 -36.08 -17.85 50.46
N GLU A 146 -34.90 -17.32 50.70
CA GLU A 146 -34.71 -16.13 51.52
C GLU A 146 -34.86 -14.84 50.69
N VAL A 147 -35.31 -13.77 51.35
CA VAL A 147 -35.57 -12.47 50.71
C VAL A 147 -34.33 -11.92 50.00
N TYR A 148 -33.13 -12.10 50.57
CA TYR A 148 -31.89 -11.61 49.95
C TYR A 148 -31.60 -12.30 48.59
N GLN A 149 -31.98 -13.57 48.43
CA GLN A 149 -31.77 -14.33 47.19
C GLN A 149 -32.63 -13.77 46.05
N MET A 150 -33.86 -13.34 46.37
CA MET A 150 -34.74 -12.68 45.41
C MET A 150 -34.12 -11.37 44.91
N PHE A 151 -33.65 -10.52 45.83
CA PHE A 151 -32.95 -9.27 45.47
C PHE A 151 -31.71 -9.53 44.62
N MET A 152 -30.91 -10.53 44.97
CA MET A 152 -29.72 -10.91 44.19
C MET A 152 -30.08 -11.40 42.79
N SER A 153 -31.13 -12.20 42.62
CA SER A 153 -31.54 -12.70 41.31
C SER A 153 -31.98 -11.57 40.36
N ILE A 154 -32.73 -10.59 40.87
CA ILE A 154 -33.13 -9.40 40.10
C ILE A 154 -31.89 -8.59 39.71
N GLY A 155 -30.95 -8.43 40.64
CA GLY A 155 -29.66 -7.77 40.38
C GLY A 155 -28.86 -8.48 39.29
N LEU A 156 -28.77 -9.81 39.34
CA LEU A 156 -28.07 -10.63 38.35
C LEU A 156 -28.73 -10.53 36.96
N VAL A 157 -30.06 -10.55 36.87
CA VAL A 157 -30.77 -10.33 35.60
C VAL A 157 -30.43 -8.96 35.02
N GLY A 158 -30.47 -7.90 35.83
CA GLY A 158 -30.09 -6.56 35.39
C GLY A 158 -28.65 -6.49 34.86
N LEU A 159 -27.70 -7.09 35.58
CA LEU A 159 -26.29 -7.18 35.19
C LEU A 159 -26.13 -8.00 33.91
N GLY A 160 -26.85 -9.12 33.77
CA GLY A 160 -26.87 -9.97 32.59
C GLY A 160 -27.35 -9.21 31.34
N LEU A 161 -28.40 -8.39 31.47
CA LEU A 161 -28.88 -7.55 30.37
C LEU A 161 -27.88 -6.46 29.96
N MET A 162 -27.17 -5.85 30.92
CA MET A 162 -26.10 -4.89 30.62
C MET A 162 -24.92 -5.57 29.91
N LEU A 163 -24.51 -6.76 30.37
CA LEU A 163 -23.46 -7.55 29.74
C LEU A 163 -23.85 -8.02 28.33
N LEU A 164 -25.12 -8.34 28.08
CA LEU A 164 -25.62 -8.74 26.76
C LEU A 164 -25.22 -7.72 25.67
N PHE A 165 -25.29 -6.42 25.96
CA PHE A 165 -24.88 -5.38 25.01
C PHE A 165 -23.38 -5.44 24.69
N VAL A 166 -22.54 -5.57 25.72
CA VAL A 166 -21.08 -5.69 25.59
C VAL A 166 -20.70 -6.95 24.81
N VAL A 167 -21.32 -8.08 25.14
CA VAL A 167 -21.06 -9.37 24.50
C VAL A 167 -21.47 -9.37 23.02
N ASN A 168 -22.56 -8.69 22.66
CA ASN A 168 -22.96 -8.55 21.26
C ASN A 168 -21.95 -7.73 20.43
N ILE A 169 -21.43 -6.64 20.98
CA ILE A 169 -20.39 -5.83 20.33
C ILE A 169 -19.12 -6.68 20.15
N LEU A 170 -18.69 -7.36 21.22
CA LEU A 170 -17.49 -8.19 21.18
C LEU A 170 -17.64 -9.35 20.19
N SER A 171 -18.80 -10.01 20.15
CA SER A 171 -19.10 -11.08 19.20
C SER A 171 -19.01 -10.57 17.75
N SER A 172 -19.59 -9.39 17.49
CA SER A 172 -19.52 -8.75 16.17
C SER A 172 -18.09 -8.43 15.74
N PHE A 173 -17.26 -7.96 16.68
CA PHE A 173 -15.84 -7.72 16.44
C PHE A 173 -15.08 -9.02 16.13
N THR A 174 -15.28 -10.07 16.93
CA THR A 174 -14.62 -11.37 16.72
C THR A 174 -14.99 -11.99 15.37
N ILE A 175 -16.25 -11.89 14.94
CA ILE A 175 -16.69 -12.36 13.62
C ILE A 175 -16.01 -11.58 12.49
N LYS A 176 -15.95 -10.24 12.58
CA LYS A 176 -15.28 -9.40 11.58
C LYS A 176 -13.80 -9.73 11.46
N THR A 177 -13.10 -9.87 12.58
CA THR A 177 -11.68 -10.26 12.61
C THR A 177 -11.46 -11.65 12.01
N THR A 178 -12.34 -12.61 12.33
CA THR A 178 -12.27 -13.96 11.75
C THR A 178 -12.44 -13.92 10.23
N MET A 179 -13.44 -13.18 9.72
CA MET A 179 -13.67 -13.04 8.28
C MET A 179 -12.49 -12.36 7.57
N ALA A 180 -11.91 -11.34 8.18
CA ALA A 180 -10.73 -10.65 7.64
C ALA A 180 -9.53 -11.60 7.51
N ILE A 181 -9.29 -12.45 8.52
CA ILE A 181 -8.22 -13.46 8.49
C ILE A 181 -8.48 -14.50 7.40
N ILE A 182 -9.73 -14.99 7.28
CA ILE A 182 -10.09 -15.97 6.23
C ILE A 182 -9.90 -15.36 4.84
N GLN A 183 -10.29 -14.11 4.63
CA GLN A 183 -10.10 -13.40 3.36
C GLN A 183 -8.61 -13.20 3.06
N TRP A 184 -7.83 -12.79 4.06
CA TRP A 184 -6.39 -12.63 3.95
C TRP A 184 -5.70 -13.96 3.60
N HIS A 185 -6.08 -15.06 4.27
CA HIS A 185 -5.53 -16.37 3.99
C HIS A 185 -5.89 -16.84 2.57
N LYS A 186 -7.14 -16.64 2.12
CA LYS A 186 -7.55 -16.93 0.73
C LYS A 186 -6.76 -16.11 -0.28
N TYR A 187 -6.52 -14.83 -0.01
CA TYR A 187 -5.73 -13.94 -0.86
C TYR A 187 -4.26 -14.36 -0.91
N ALA A 188 -3.67 -14.72 0.24
CA ALA A 188 -2.30 -15.21 0.34
C ALA A 188 -2.10 -16.53 -0.42
N VAL A 189 -3.04 -17.47 -0.31
CA VAL A 189 -2.99 -18.76 -1.03
C VAL A 189 -3.20 -18.59 -2.54
N LYS A 190 -4.08 -17.68 -2.99
CA LYS A 190 -4.28 -17.40 -4.43
C LYS A 190 -3.16 -16.55 -5.06
N GLY A 191 -2.12 -16.18 -4.32
CA GLY A 191 -0.91 -15.57 -4.88
C GLY A 191 -1.08 -14.14 -5.35
N GLY A 192 -1.98 -13.35 -4.75
CA GLY A 192 -2.08 -11.90 -4.99
C GLY A 192 -2.33 -11.46 -6.43
N GLY A 193 -2.91 -12.32 -7.27
CA GLY A 193 -3.28 -11.98 -8.65
C GLY A 193 -4.55 -11.14 -8.70
N LYS A 194 -4.58 -10.14 -9.60
CA LYS A 194 -5.64 -9.11 -9.81
C LYS A 194 -7.09 -9.60 -10.04
N ASN A 195 -7.34 -10.91 -9.95
CA ASN A 195 -8.67 -11.52 -10.15
C ASN A 195 -9.09 -12.36 -8.92
N ALA A 196 -8.83 -11.86 -7.71
CA ALA A 196 -9.29 -12.46 -6.45
C ALA A 196 -10.49 -11.71 -5.89
#